data_AF-A0A1B1BLM5-F1
#
_entry.id   AF-A0A1B1BLM5-F1
#
_cell.length_a   1.000
_cell.length_b   1.000
_cell.length_c   1.000
_cell.angle_alpha   90.00
_cell.angle_beta   90.00
_cell.angle_gamma   90.00
#
_symmetry.space_group_name_H-M   'P 1'
#
loop_
_entity.id
_entity.type
_entity.pdbx_description
1 polymer ?
#
loop_
_entity_poly.entity_id
_entity_poly.type
_entity_poly.pdbx_seq_one_letter_code
_entity_poly.pdbx_strand_id
1 'polypeptide(L)'
;MHSQARAGELTSISSLSESAGITRATFYNHFDTFEEAAWFAILDSFDHLIAQAFERRDEGIELAVAAIENLRTIVELLRAEPQLFHLADSYDNGSDLRGIAEIIRVQNRIVWVDSGDDSATAEVEITYAAAGLYAVLSMGARSEDDAGEIARVAHSLLPDWMRQANRN
;
A
#
# COMPACT_ATOMS: atom_id res chain seq x y z
N MET A 1 -5.15 21.33 15.78
CA MET A 1 -5.30 22.16 14.56
C MET A 1 -4.66 21.38 13.42
N HIS A 2 -5.44 20.58 12.70
CA HIS A 2 -4.95 19.85 11.54
C HIS A 2 -5.01 20.80 10.34
N SER A 3 -3.83 21.24 9.89
CA SER A 3 -3.69 21.95 8.62
C SER A 3 -3.87 20.94 7.51
N GLN A 4 -5.08 20.87 6.93
CA GLN A 4 -5.26 20.25 5.63
C GLN A 4 -4.48 21.10 4.62
N ALA A 5 -3.33 20.59 4.18
CA ALA A 5 -2.57 21.21 3.10
C ALA A 5 -3.47 21.26 1.85
N ARG A 6 -3.61 22.45 1.26
CA ARG A 6 -4.42 22.60 0.04
C ARG A 6 -3.71 21.96 -1.14
N ALA A 7 -4.48 21.42 -2.08
CA ALA A 7 -4.01 21.00 -3.39
C ALA A 7 -3.15 22.14 -4.02
N GLY A 8 -1.82 21.93 -4.02
CA GLY A 8 -0.82 22.94 -4.42
C GLY A 8 0.34 23.12 -3.44
N GLU A 9 0.14 22.93 -2.13
CA GLU A 9 1.18 23.19 -1.11
C GLU A 9 2.25 22.08 -1.03
N LEU A 10 1.95 20.87 -1.51
CA LEU A 10 2.89 19.75 -1.63
C LEU A 10 3.31 19.52 -3.08
N THR A 11 3.54 20.58 -3.87
CA THR A 11 3.93 20.44 -5.29
C THR A 11 5.37 20.87 -5.57
N SER A 12 6.14 21.23 -4.54
CA SER A 12 7.55 21.60 -4.69
C SER A 12 8.40 21.15 -3.50
N ILE A 13 9.66 20.80 -3.77
CA ILE A 13 10.64 20.47 -2.73
C ILE A 13 10.82 21.64 -1.75
N SER A 14 10.71 22.89 -2.21
CA SER A 14 10.80 24.06 -1.33
C SER A 14 9.67 24.08 -0.31
N SER A 15 8.42 23.93 -0.75
CA SER A 15 7.25 23.96 0.14
C SER A 15 7.20 22.75 1.07
N LEU A 16 7.62 21.57 0.59
CA LEU A 16 7.80 20.40 1.44
C LEU A 16 8.88 20.64 2.51
N SER A 17 10.04 21.18 2.13
CA SER A 17 11.15 21.45 3.06
C SER A 17 10.75 22.46 4.12
N GLU A 18 10.05 23.54 3.73
CA GLU A 18 9.51 24.55 4.65
C GLU A 18 8.51 23.95 5.63
N SER A 19 7.56 23.14 5.13
CA SER A 19 6.56 22.46 5.98
C SER A 19 7.22 21.49 6.98
N ALA A 20 8.24 20.77 6.54
CA ALA A 20 9.01 19.85 7.38
C ALA A 20 10.03 20.56 8.30
N GLY A 21 10.19 21.88 8.19
CA GLY A 21 11.17 22.64 8.99
C GLY A 21 12.63 22.30 8.65
N ILE A 22 12.91 21.84 7.44
CA ILE A 22 14.25 21.46 6.97
C ILE A 22 14.71 22.35 5.81
N THR A 23 16.01 22.31 5.50
CA THR A 23 16.53 22.98 4.31
C THR A 23 16.37 22.10 3.07
N ARG A 24 16.35 22.71 1.87
CA ARG A 24 16.40 21.94 0.61
C ARG A 24 17.64 21.05 0.52
N ALA A 25 18.78 21.50 1.04
CA ALA A 25 20.00 20.69 1.08
C ALA A 25 19.82 19.46 1.97
N THR A 26 19.12 19.60 3.10
CA THR A 26 18.75 18.47 3.95
C THR A 26 17.83 17.49 3.22
N PHE A 27 16.84 17.97 2.47
CA PHE A 27 16.00 17.10 1.64
C PHE A 27 16.84 16.27 0.67
N TYR A 28 17.73 16.92 -0.10
CA TYR A 28 18.60 16.25 -1.07
C TYR A 28 19.70 15.37 -0.45
N ASN A 29 19.89 15.40 0.87
CA ASN A 29 20.74 14.41 1.55
C ASN A 29 20.02 13.06 1.74
N HIS A 30 18.69 13.04 1.63
CA HIS A 30 17.85 11.87 1.89
C HIS A 30 17.08 11.39 0.67
N PHE A 31 16.69 12.29 -0.23
CA PHE A 31 15.88 11.98 -1.40
C PHE A 31 16.37 12.75 -2.62
N ASP A 32 16.47 12.06 -3.74
CA ASP A 32 16.85 12.64 -5.03
C ASP A 32 15.66 13.36 -5.68
N THR A 33 14.44 12.84 -5.47
CA THR A 33 13.22 13.31 -6.14
C THR A 33 12.03 13.44 -5.20
N PHE A 34 11.00 14.17 -5.66
CA PHE A 34 9.76 14.35 -4.90
C PHE A 34 8.95 13.04 -4.87
N GLU A 35 9.01 12.30 -5.97
CA GLU A 35 8.43 10.99 -6.17
C GLU A 35 9.04 9.94 -5.25
N GLU A 36 10.37 9.94 -5.08
CA GLU A 36 11.05 9.05 -4.14
C GLU A 36 10.63 9.34 -2.68
N ALA A 37 10.56 10.62 -2.29
CA ALA A 37 10.09 10.98 -0.96
C ALA A 37 8.63 10.53 -0.73
N ALA A 38 7.77 10.68 -1.74
CA ALA A 38 6.40 10.20 -1.71
C ALA A 38 6.31 8.67 -1.62
N TRP A 39 7.17 7.96 -2.36
CA TRP A 39 7.30 6.52 -2.30
C TRP A 39 7.61 6.05 -0.87
N PHE A 40 8.61 6.64 -0.22
CA PHE A 40 8.96 6.28 1.16
C PHE A 40 7.86 6.62 2.17
N ALA A 41 7.15 7.73 2.00
CA ALA A 41 6.02 8.09 2.86
C ALA A 41 4.86 7.08 2.74
N ILE A 42 4.58 6.61 1.53
CA ILE A 42 3.59 5.55 1.30
C ILE A 42 4.09 4.22 1.86
N LEU A 43 5.36 3.86 1.64
CA LEU A 43 5.94 2.62 2.16
C LEU A 43 5.84 2.55 3.69
N ASP A 44 6.20 3.62 4.40
CA ASP A 44 6.06 3.71 5.87
C ASP A 44 4.60 3.49 6.34
N SER A 45 3.65 4.05 5.59
CA SER A 45 2.22 3.84 5.87
C SER A 45 1.83 2.37 5.68
N PHE A 46 2.32 1.70 4.64
CA PHE A 46 2.07 0.27 4.41
C PHE A 46 2.75 -0.62 5.46
N ASP A 47 3.98 -0.31 5.86
CA ASP A 47 4.70 -1.06 6.92
C ASP A 47 3.95 -1.01 8.25
N HIS A 48 3.38 0.16 8.59
CA HIS A 48 2.53 0.30 9.77
C HIS A 48 1.26 -0.57 9.69
N LEU A 49 0.64 -0.67 8.52
CA LEU A 49 -0.53 -1.54 8.29
C LEU A 49 -0.18 -3.02 8.43
N ILE A 50 0.97 -3.44 7.90
CA ILE A 50 1.47 -4.81 8.05
C ILE A 50 1.66 -5.14 9.55
N ALA A 51 2.30 -4.24 10.30
CA ALA A 51 2.54 -4.43 11.73
C ALA A 51 1.22 -4.59 12.50
N GLN A 52 0.24 -3.71 12.25
CA GLN A 52 -1.10 -3.82 12.86
C GLN A 52 -1.81 -5.13 12.50
N ALA A 53 -1.65 -5.62 11.26
CA ALA A 53 -2.25 -6.87 10.85
C ALA A 53 -1.67 -8.07 11.61
N PHE A 54 -0.36 -8.08 11.88
CA PHE A 54 0.27 -9.09 12.73
C PHE A 54 -0.20 -9.00 14.18
N GLU A 55 -0.27 -7.80 14.76
CA GLU A 55 -0.77 -7.60 16.13
C GLU A 55 -2.21 -8.12 16.29
N ARG A 56 -3.10 -7.80 15.33
CA ARG A 56 -4.49 -8.28 15.34
C ARG A 56 -4.60 -9.80 15.22
N ARG A 57 -3.66 -10.44 14.51
CA ARG A 57 -3.60 -11.91 14.43
C ARG A 57 -3.22 -12.50 15.80
N ASP A 58 -2.26 -11.90 16.49
CA ASP A 58 -1.83 -12.34 17.82
C ASP A 58 -2.95 -12.20 18.86
N GLU A 59 -3.88 -11.26 18.67
CA GLU A 59 -5.10 -11.09 19.46
C GLU A 59 -6.21 -12.13 19.17
N GLY A 60 -6.00 -13.03 18.20
CA GLY A 60 -6.92 -14.11 17.87
C GLY A 60 -8.11 -13.72 17.00
N ILE A 61 -8.04 -12.59 16.30
CA ILE A 61 -9.06 -12.19 15.32
C ILE A 61 -9.06 -13.17 14.14
N GLU A 62 -10.27 -13.50 13.64
CA GLU A 62 -10.41 -14.35 12.46
C GLU A 62 -9.67 -13.76 11.25
N LEU A 63 -8.86 -14.58 10.58
CA LEU A 63 -7.97 -14.15 9.50
C LEU A 63 -8.70 -13.37 8.40
N ALA A 64 -9.87 -13.85 7.98
CA ALA A 64 -10.68 -13.19 6.94
C ALA A 64 -11.15 -11.80 7.39
N VAL A 65 -11.51 -11.66 8.66
CA VAL A 65 -11.93 -10.37 9.23
C VAL A 65 -10.73 -9.40 9.28
N ALA A 66 -9.57 -9.88 9.76
CA ALA A 66 -8.35 -9.08 9.78
C ALA A 66 -7.91 -8.66 8.36
N ALA A 67 -8.01 -9.56 7.38
CA ALA A 67 -7.67 -9.28 5.99
C ALA A 67 -8.60 -8.22 5.38
N ILE A 68 -9.92 -8.35 5.56
CA ILE A 68 -10.90 -7.35 5.07
C ILE A 68 -10.67 -5.99 5.73
N GLU A 69 -10.42 -5.96 7.04
CA GLU A 69 -10.11 -4.73 7.76
C GLU A 69 -8.83 -4.06 7.23
N ASN A 70 -7.78 -4.83 6.97
CA ASN A 70 -6.54 -4.30 6.39
C ASN A 70 -6.78 -3.70 4.99
N LEU A 71 -7.51 -4.42 4.13
CA LEU A 71 -7.89 -3.94 2.79
C LEU A 71 -8.72 -2.66 2.86
N ARG A 72 -9.65 -2.56 3.82
CA ARG A 72 -10.44 -1.34 4.07
C ARG A 72 -9.54 -0.17 4.43
N THR A 73 -8.60 -0.37 5.36
CA THR A 73 -7.65 0.69 5.75
C THR A 73 -6.77 1.12 4.58
N ILE A 74 -6.36 0.19 3.71
CA ILE A 74 -5.65 0.55 2.48
C ILE A 74 -6.54 1.47 1.62
N VAL A 75 -7.79 1.12 1.33
CA VAL A 75 -8.71 1.99 0.56
C VAL A 75 -8.85 3.38 1.19
N GLU A 76 -8.96 3.46 2.52
CA GLU A 76 -9.04 4.73 3.25
C GLU A 76 -7.76 5.56 3.11
N LEU A 77 -6.59 4.93 3.18
CA LEU A 77 -5.29 5.56 2.95
C LEU A 77 -5.20 6.12 1.51
N LEU A 78 -5.60 5.33 0.52
CA LEU A 78 -5.64 5.73 -0.89
C LEU A 78 -6.55 6.94 -1.14
N ARG A 79 -7.64 7.04 -0.37
CA ARG A 79 -8.60 8.15 -0.43
C ARG A 79 -8.13 9.41 0.25
N ALA A 80 -7.40 9.29 1.36
CA ALA A 80 -6.97 10.42 2.15
C ALA A 80 -6.00 11.33 1.38
N GLU A 81 -5.06 10.74 0.64
CA GLU A 81 -3.97 11.46 -0.02
C GLU A 81 -3.80 11.04 -1.50
N PRO A 82 -4.80 11.27 -2.36
CA PRO A 82 -4.81 10.76 -3.73
C PRO A 82 -3.64 11.31 -4.57
N GLN A 83 -3.21 12.56 -4.30
CA GLN A 83 -2.09 13.18 -5.01
C GLN A 83 -0.75 12.57 -4.64
N LEU A 84 -0.55 12.25 -3.35
CA LEU A 84 0.66 11.59 -2.86
C LEU A 84 0.77 10.19 -3.45
N PHE A 85 -0.35 9.47 -3.49
CA PHE A 85 -0.40 8.14 -4.08
C PHE A 85 -0.14 8.16 -5.59
N HIS A 86 -0.75 9.09 -6.33
CA HIS A 86 -0.48 9.26 -7.76
C HIS A 86 0.99 9.54 -8.04
N LEU A 87 1.63 10.35 -7.19
CA LEU A 87 3.03 10.68 -7.32
C LEU A 87 3.93 9.47 -7.03
N ALA A 88 3.65 8.73 -5.95
CA ALA A 88 4.35 7.48 -5.62
C ALA A 88 4.17 6.40 -6.71
N ASP A 89 2.99 6.32 -7.34
CA ASP A 89 2.68 5.35 -8.40
C ASP A 89 3.20 5.79 -9.79
N SER A 90 3.41 7.09 -10.00
CA SER A 90 4.00 7.62 -11.24
C SER A 90 5.50 7.31 -11.39
N TYR A 91 6.11 6.76 -10.35
CA TYR A 91 7.53 6.52 -10.29
C TYR A 91 7.93 5.24 -11.01
N ASP A 92 8.15 5.36 -12.32
CA ASP A 92 8.83 4.35 -13.14
C ASP A 92 10.15 4.88 -13.76
N ASN A 93 10.72 6.00 -13.25
CA ASN A 93 11.65 6.81 -14.03
C ASN A 93 12.97 7.26 -13.33
N GLY A 94 13.61 6.46 -12.47
CA GLY A 94 15.04 6.74 -12.19
C GLY A 94 15.70 6.20 -10.93
N SER A 95 14.97 5.74 -9.91
CA SER A 95 15.55 4.92 -8.83
C SER A 95 14.90 3.56 -8.88
N ASP A 96 15.64 2.51 -8.51
CA ASP A 96 15.24 1.09 -8.62
C ASP A 96 14.03 0.70 -7.72
N LEU A 97 13.23 1.66 -7.29
CA LEU A 97 12.05 1.50 -6.45
C LEU A 97 10.84 1.16 -7.33
N ARG A 98 10.29 -0.03 -7.11
CA ARG A 98 9.20 -0.63 -7.88
C ARG A 98 7.86 -0.10 -7.36
N GLY A 99 6.93 0.30 -8.23
CA GLY A 99 5.61 0.90 -7.89
C GLY A 99 4.74 0.13 -6.89
N ILE A 100 3.60 0.69 -6.45
CA ILE A 100 2.88 0.25 -5.23
C ILE A 100 2.37 -1.20 -5.32
N ALA A 101 2.10 -1.66 -6.54
CA ALA A 101 1.80 -3.07 -6.81
C ALA A 101 2.91 -4.02 -6.32
N GLU A 102 4.18 -3.59 -6.29
CA GLU A 102 5.29 -4.37 -5.73
C GLU A 102 5.19 -4.52 -4.22
N ILE A 103 4.79 -3.48 -3.48
CA ILE A 103 4.61 -3.57 -2.03
C ILE A 103 3.59 -4.69 -1.74
N ILE A 104 2.47 -4.68 -2.47
CA ILE A 104 1.45 -5.73 -2.39
C ILE A 104 2.02 -7.08 -2.81
N ARG A 105 2.87 -7.13 -3.85
CA ARG A 105 3.52 -8.36 -4.32
C ARG A 105 4.43 -8.98 -3.25
N VAL A 106 5.23 -8.16 -2.55
CA VAL A 106 6.10 -8.61 -1.46
C VAL A 106 5.27 -9.14 -0.29
N GLN A 107 4.17 -8.48 0.06
CA GLN A 107 3.24 -8.98 1.09
C GLN A 107 2.62 -10.32 0.68
N ASN A 108 2.12 -10.43 -0.55
CA ASN A 108 1.56 -11.68 -1.08
C ASN A 108 2.59 -12.82 -1.10
N ARG A 109 3.87 -12.50 -1.33
CA ARG A 109 4.96 -13.48 -1.25
C ARG A 109 5.17 -14.00 0.17
N ILE A 110 5.04 -13.16 1.19
CA ILE A 110 5.12 -13.61 2.60
C ILE A 110 3.99 -14.59 2.89
N VAL A 111 2.75 -14.24 2.50
CA VAL A 111 1.58 -15.13 2.64
C VAL A 111 1.76 -16.44 1.87
N TRP A 112 2.33 -16.38 0.66
CA TRP A 112 2.62 -17.57 -0.13
C TRP A 112 3.62 -18.50 0.57
N VAL A 113 4.73 -17.95 1.09
CA VAL A 113 5.74 -18.75 1.83
C VAL A 113 5.11 -19.45 3.03
N ASP A 114 4.23 -18.76 3.76
CA ASP A 114 3.50 -19.33 4.89
C ASP A 114 2.50 -20.42 4.48
N SER A 115 2.01 -20.42 3.24
CA SER A 115 1.10 -21.46 2.74
C SER A 115 1.77 -22.82 2.54
N GLY A 116 3.10 -22.87 2.45
CA GLY A 116 3.87 -24.10 2.18
C GLY A 116 3.74 -24.64 0.75
N ASP A 117 3.25 -23.82 -0.20
CA ASP A 117 3.14 -24.18 -1.61
C ASP A 117 4.46 -23.90 -2.35
N ASP A 118 5.07 -24.95 -2.92
CA ASP A 118 6.31 -24.88 -3.71
C ASP A 118 6.03 -24.87 -5.23
N SER A 119 4.88 -24.36 -5.68
CA SER A 119 4.51 -24.33 -7.09
C SER A 119 5.53 -23.61 -7.98
N ALA A 120 5.82 -24.20 -9.14
CA ALA A 120 6.63 -23.59 -10.19
C ALA A 120 5.99 -22.31 -10.78
N THR A 121 4.69 -22.07 -10.53
CA THR A 121 3.95 -20.87 -10.96
C THR A 121 3.84 -19.79 -9.89
N ALA A 122 4.40 -19.99 -8.70
CA ALA A 122 4.24 -19.11 -7.54
C ALA A 122 4.44 -17.62 -7.88
N GLU A 123 5.55 -17.26 -8.50
CA GLU A 123 5.84 -15.85 -8.83
C GLU A 123 4.81 -15.24 -9.79
N VAL A 124 4.27 -16.01 -10.74
CA VAL A 124 3.26 -15.54 -11.68
C VAL A 124 1.93 -15.32 -10.96
N GLU A 125 1.53 -16.25 -10.09
CA GLU A 125 0.30 -16.15 -9.32
C GLU A 125 0.33 -15.03 -8.29
N ILE A 126 1.45 -14.88 -7.56
CA ILE A 126 1.69 -13.78 -6.63
C ILE A 126 1.60 -12.44 -7.38
N THR A 127 2.22 -12.34 -8.55
CA THR A 127 2.19 -11.13 -9.38
C THR A 127 0.78 -10.84 -9.88
N TYR A 128 0.06 -11.85 -10.36
CA TYR A 128 -1.32 -11.72 -10.81
C TYR A 128 -2.25 -11.25 -9.69
N ALA A 129 -2.15 -11.87 -8.52
CA ALA A 129 -2.94 -11.50 -7.35
C ALA A 129 -2.63 -10.08 -6.88
N ALA A 130 -1.35 -9.69 -6.85
CA ALA A 130 -0.94 -8.35 -6.45
C ALA A 130 -1.44 -7.27 -7.41
N ALA A 131 -1.27 -7.48 -8.72
CA ALA A 131 -1.75 -6.55 -9.74
C ALA A 131 -3.27 -6.40 -9.72
N GLY A 132 -4.00 -7.52 -9.62
CA GLY A 132 -5.46 -7.51 -9.53
C GLY A 132 -5.96 -6.82 -8.27
N LEU A 133 -5.37 -7.14 -7.12
CA LEU A 133 -5.73 -6.51 -5.86
C LEU A 133 -5.44 -5.00 -5.88
N TYR A 134 -4.26 -4.60 -6.36
CA TYR A 134 -3.90 -3.20 -6.53
C TYR A 134 -4.91 -2.45 -7.41
N ALA A 135 -5.31 -3.03 -8.55
CA ALA A 135 -6.27 -2.42 -9.45
C ALA A 135 -7.64 -2.22 -8.79
N VAL A 136 -8.15 -3.21 -8.06
CA VAL A 136 -9.44 -3.11 -7.36
C VAL A 136 -9.39 -2.03 -6.28
N LEU A 137 -8.33 -2.01 -5.46
CA LEU A 137 -8.20 -1.05 -4.37
C LEU A 137 -8.02 0.38 -4.90
N SER A 138 -7.15 0.58 -5.89
CA SER A 138 -6.88 1.91 -6.47
C SER A 138 -8.08 2.48 -7.22
N MET A 139 -8.81 1.65 -7.97
CA MET A 139 -10.02 2.08 -8.67
C MET A 139 -11.19 2.31 -7.72
N GLY A 140 -11.38 1.44 -6.72
CA GLY A 140 -12.40 1.62 -5.69
C GLY A 140 -12.13 2.83 -4.80
N ALA A 141 -10.87 3.12 -4.48
CA ALA A 141 -10.52 4.34 -3.75
C ALA A 141 -10.97 5.61 -4.49
N ARG A 142 -11.01 5.60 -5.82
CA ARG A 142 -11.49 6.73 -6.65
C ARG A 142 -13.01 6.76 -6.83
N SER A 143 -13.74 5.72 -6.43
CA SER A 143 -15.20 5.70 -6.48
C SER A 143 -15.82 6.26 -5.19
N GLU A 144 -17.13 6.49 -5.21
CA GLU A 144 -17.92 6.92 -4.05
C GLU A 144 -18.37 5.74 -3.17
N ASP A 145 -17.99 4.50 -3.51
CA ASP A 145 -18.48 3.29 -2.83
C ASP A 145 -17.94 3.17 -1.39
N ASP A 146 -18.60 2.38 -0.55
CA ASP A 146 -18.13 2.11 0.81
C ASP A 146 -16.76 1.40 0.79
N ALA A 147 -15.81 1.88 1.61
CA ALA A 147 -14.47 1.28 1.68
C ALA A 147 -14.52 -0.18 2.17
N GLY A 148 -15.46 -0.49 3.08
CA GLY A 148 -15.69 -1.85 3.55
C GLY A 148 -16.26 -2.76 2.46
N GLU A 149 -17.13 -2.25 1.57
CA GLU A 149 -17.65 -3.00 0.43
C GLU A 149 -16.55 -3.30 -0.60
N ILE A 150 -15.74 -2.31 -0.95
CA ILE A 150 -14.57 -2.49 -1.83
C ILE A 150 -13.63 -3.56 -1.25
N ALA A 151 -13.34 -3.48 0.06
CA ALA A 151 -12.49 -4.45 0.75
C ALA A 151 -13.05 -5.88 0.72
N ARG A 152 -14.37 -6.03 0.94
CA ARG A 152 -15.06 -7.33 0.84
C ARG A 152 -14.98 -7.91 -0.58
N VAL A 153 -15.21 -7.07 -1.60
CA VAL A 153 -15.10 -7.48 -3.00
C VAL A 153 -13.68 -7.88 -3.32
N ALA A 154 -12.69 -7.05 -2.98
CA ALA A 154 -11.27 -7.32 -3.15
C ALA A 154 -10.86 -8.66 -2.52
N HIS A 155 -11.26 -8.90 -1.27
CA HIS A 155 -11.01 -10.17 -0.58
C HIS A 155 -11.67 -11.36 -1.28
N SER A 156 -12.90 -11.21 -1.78
CA SER A 156 -13.62 -12.30 -2.46
C SER A 156 -13.00 -12.71 -3.80
N LEU A 157 -12.26 -11.80 -4.44
CA LEU A 157 -11.52 -12.01 -5.69
C LEU A 157 -10.13 -12.61 -5.48
N LEU A 158 -9.66 -12.73 -4.23
CA LEU A 158 -8.35 -13.32 -3.95
C LEU A 158 -8.33 -14.83 -4.28
N PRO A 159 -7.18 -15.35 -4.75
CA PRO A 159 -7.00 -16.78 -4.93
C PRO A 159 -7.23 -17.58 -3.64
N ASP A 160 -7.60 -18.85 -3.79
CA ASP A 160 -7.89 -19.74 -2.66
C ASP A 160 -6.72 -19.87 -1.68
N TRP A 161 -5.49 -19.95 -2.17
CA TRP A 161 -4.30 -20.05 -1.33
C TRP A 161 -4.12 -18.82 -0.42
N MET A 162 -4.54 -17.63 -0.86
CA MET A 162 -4.54 -16.42 0.00
C MET A 162 -5.70 -16.42 1.00
N ARG A 163 -6.89 -16.86 0.57
CA ARG A 163 -8.08 -16.89 1.44
C ARG A 163 -7.99 -18.00 2.51
N GLN A 164 -7.18 -19.03 2.28
CA GLN A 164 -7.13 -20.24 3.11
C GLN A 164 -5.78 -20.48 3.79
N ALA A 165 -4.86 -19.51 3.80
CA ALA A 165 -3.46 -19.64 4.25
C ALA A 165 -3.21 -20.09 5.72
N ASN A 166 -4.20 -20.67 6.42
CA ASN A 166 -4.05 -21.29 7.74
C ASN A 166 -4.81 -22.64 7.85
N ARG A 167 -4.72 -23.50 6.83
CA ARG A 167 -5.04 -24.94 7.00
C ARG A 167 -3.77 -25.74 7.29
N ASN A 168 -3.13 -25.47 8.42
CA ASN A 168 -2.23 -26.39 9.11
C ASN A 168 -2.24 -26.10 10.62
#